data_AF-A0A931IJJ5-F1
#
_entry.id   AF-A0A931IJJ5-F1
#
_cell.length_a   1.000
_cell.length_b   1.000
_cell.length_c   1.000
_cell.angle_alpha   90.00
_cell.angle_beta   90.00
_cell.angle_gamma   90.00
#
_symmetry.space_group_name_H-M   'P 1'
#
loop_
_entity.id
_entity.type
_entity.pdbx_description
1 polymer ?
#
loop_
_entity_poly.entity_id
_entity_poly.type
_entity_poly.pdbx_seq_one_letter_code
_entity_poly.pdbx_strand_id
1 'polypeptide(L)'
;MVESAGSRIKNAADDENEIHDVTDFRDAGRNVVTPVAVFPPEVALVVVSTFAGIVRAARSVAATTVPDADGIVRSQTFEEGEVYLIEKPFDGFFADRYLMDFYDVTERGICSRMHLHTGLRFVRMMTGPDTRIRVSSLSPFEVTHVAGVTPFRPHQFTDDLPGTAPGVHRLRHNLIVPPCSFVDMQIPRGVSHQFNAMGEHAVIDSVHPEESIEVFRERMSGYRMTAQTVFLADDLPDAATCADIPG
;
A
#
# COMPACT_ATOMS: atom_id res chain seq x y z
N MET A 1 -41.61 -4.09 10.83
CA MET A 1 -41.24 -5.23 9.97
C MET A 1 -39.73 -5.28 9.94
N VAL A 2 -39.19 -6.48 10.10
CA VAL A 2 -37.81 -6.80 10.46
C VAL A 2 -36.81 -6.19 9.46
N GLU A 3 -35.91 -5.33 9.96
CA GLU A 3 -34.66 -5.00 9.26
C GLU A 3 -33.86 -6.29 9.09
N SER A 4 -33.63 -6.71 7.85
CA SER A 4 -32.68 -7.77 7.58
C SER A 4 -31.28 -7.24 7.88
N ALA A 5 -30.68 -7.75 8.95
CA ALA A 5 -29.24 -7.87 9.06
C ALA A 5 -28.75 -8.72 7.86
N GLY A 6 -28.40 -8.05 6.76
CA GLY A 6 -28.09 -8.69 5.47
C GLY A 6 -26.72 -8.26 4.96
N SER A 7 -25.76 -9.18 5.13
CA SER A 7 -24.41 -9.27 4.55
C SER A 7 -23.47 -8.06 4.65
N ARG A 8 -22.71 -8.01 5.76
CA ARG A 8 -21.39 -7.34 5.84
C ARG A 8 -20.24 -8.27 5.41
N ILE A 9 -20.46 -9.09 4.38
CA ILE A 9 -19.44 -10.00 3.83
C ILE A 9 -19.56 -9.93 2.31
N LYS A 10 -18.42 -9.71 1.64
CA LYS A 10 -18.32 -9.68 0.17
C LYS A 10 -18.91 -10.95 -0.46
N ASN A 11 -19.56 -10.81 -1.61
CA ASN A 11 -20.05 -11.94 -2.40
C ASN A 11 -18.98 -12.47 -3.38
N ALA A 12 -17.96 -11.66 -3.69
CA ALA A 12 -16.78 -12.04 -4.49
C ALA A 12 -15.49 -11.37 -3.97
N ALA A 13 -14.32 -11.97 -4.23
CA ALA A 13 -13.01 -11.43 -3.82
C ALA A 13 -12.81 -9.97 -4.30
N ASP A 14 -13.29 -9.68 -5.50
CA ASP A 14 -13.14 -8.40 -6.21
C ASP A 14 -14.23 -7.37 -5.88
N ASP A 15 -15.11 -7.63 -4.91
CA ASP A 15 -16.14 -6.65 -4.57
C ASP A 15 -15.49 -5.36 -4.01
N GLU A 16 -15.55 -4.26 -4.76
CA GLU A 16 -15.08 -2.92 -4.35
C GLU A 16 -16.08 -2.20 -3.41
N ASN A 17 -17.07 -2.92 -2.87
CA ASN A 17 -18.25 -2.35 -2.20
C ASN A 17 -18.14 -2.30 -0.66
N GLU A 18 -17.01 -2.69 -0.08
CA GLU A 18 -16.83 -2.61 1.37
C GLU A 18 -16.39 -1.19 1.74
N ILE A 19 -17.36 -0.28 1.83
CA ILE A 19 -17.15 1.07 2.35
C ILE A 19 -17.37 0.99 3.85
N HIS A 20 -16.30 1.05 4.64
CA HIS A 20 -16.44 1.35 6.07
C HIS A 20 -16.72 2.84 6.24
N ASP A 21 -17.70 3.16 7.08
CA ASP A 21 -17.89 4.53 7.52
C ASP A 21 -16.63 5.00 8.26
N VAL A 22 -15.86 5.83 7.56
CA VAL A 22 -14.63 6.44 8.04
C VAL A 22 -14.87 7.14 9.37
N THR A 23 -16.08 7.62 9.65
CA THR A 23 -16.45 8.38 10.85
C THR A 23 -16.25 7.59 12.14
N ASP A 24 -16.54 6.29 12.12
CA ASP A 24 -16.52 5.45 13.33
C ASP A 24 -15.44 4.36 13.30
N PHE A 25 -14.82 4.12 12.14
CA PHE A 25 -13.76 3.12 12.01
C PHE A 25 -12.59 3.37 12.97
N ARG A 26 -12.00 2.30 13.51
CA ARG A 26 -10.81 2.39 14.36
C ARG A 26 -9.86 1.26 13.99
N ASP A 27 -8.61 1.62 13.75
CA ASP A 27 -7.55 0.64 13.58
C ASP A 27 -7.48 -0.29 14.80
N ALA A 28 -7.35 -1.58 14.54
CA ALA A 28 -7.20 -2.60 15.59
C ALA A 28 -5.80 -2.60 16.24
N GLY A 29 -4.87 -1.81 15.70
CA GLY A 29 -3.47 -1.78 16.10
C GLY A 29 -2.76 -0.54 15.58
N ARG A 30 -1.44 -0.66 15.39
CA ARG A 30 -0.59 0.41 14.86
C ARG A 30 0.37 -0.16 13.85
N ASN A 31 0.63 0.62 12.81
CA ASN A 31 1.69 0.34 11.86
C ASN A 31 3.06 0.49 12.54
N VAL A 32 3.95 -0.47 12.34
CA VAL A 32 5.30 -0.45 12.92
C VAL A 32 6.31 -0.15 11.81
N VAL A 33 7.10 0.90 11.96
CA VAL A 33 7.99 1.46 10.93
C VAL A 33 9.45 1.42 11.39
N THR A 34 10.30 0.82 10.57
CA THR A 34 11.74 0.68 10.82
C THR A 34 12.53 1.40 9.73
N PRO A 35 13.29 2.46 10.05
CA PRO A 35 14.22 3.09 9.11
C PRO A 35 15.45 2.20 8.93
N VAL A 36 15.67 1.69 7.71
CA VAL A 36 16.65 0.62 7.45
C VAL A 36 17.96 1.17 6.91
N ALA A 37 17.89 1.99 5.86
CA ALA A 37 19.09 2.41 5.14
C ALA A 37 18.92 3.80 4.53
N VAL A 38 20.04 4.48 4.34
CA VAL A 38 20.19 5.67 3.49
C VAL A 38 21.36 5.40 2.56
N PHE A 39 21.19 5.69 1.28
CA PHE A 39 22.19 5.44 0.25
C PHE A 39 22.68 6.75 -0.38
N PRO A 40 23.89 6.74 -0.97
CA PRO A 40 24.26 7.74 -1.96
C PRO A 40 23.22 7.79 -3.10
N PRO A 41 22.90 8.98 -3.66
CA PRO A 41 21.88 9.15 -4.69
C PRO A 41 22.03 8.20 -5.89
N GLU A 42 23.25 8.01 -6.38
CA GLU A 42 23.56 7.14 -7.51
C GLU A 42 23.28 5.66 -7.21
N VAL A 43 23.53 5.23 -5.97
CA VAL A 43 23.25 3.85 -5.53
C VAL A 43 21.75 3.66 -5.37
N ALA A 44 21.05 4.61 -4.71
CA ALA A 44 19.60 4.56 -4.56
C ALA A 44 18.92 4.47 -5.92
N LEU A 45 19.33 5.31 -6.88
CA LEU A 45 18.79 5.34 -8.23
C LEU A 45 18.97 4.01 -8.95
N VAL A 46 20.16 3.41 -8.90
CA VAL A 46 20.40 2.09 -9.51
C VAL A 46 19.48 1.04 -8.93
N VAL A 47 19.31 1.00 -7.60
CA VAL A 47 18.48 -0.02 -6.96
C VAL A 47 17.01 0.17 -7.34
N VAL A 48 16.43 1.35 -7.12
CA VAL A 48 15.00 1.59 -7.41
C VAL A 48 14.69 1.41 -8.91
N SER A 49 15.58 1.88 -9.79
CA SER A 49 15.39 1.70 -11.24
C SER A 49 15.46 0.23 -11.66
N THR A 50 16.28 -0.58 -10.97
CA THR A 50 16.36 -2.02 -11.24
C THR A 50 15.06 -2.72 -10.87
N PHE A 51 14.50 -2.43 -9.68
CA PHE A 51 13.24 -3.03 -9.27
C PHE A 51 12.06 -2.53 -10.12
N ALA A 52 11.97 -1.22 -10.39
CA ALA A 52 10.97 -0.66 -11.30
C ALA A 52 11.08 -1.27 -12.71
N GLY A 53 12.31 -1.49 -13.19
CA GLY A 53 12.58 -2.15 -14.46
C GLY A 53 12.00 -3.56 -14.54
N ILE A 54 11.99 -4.33 -13.44
CA ILE A 54 11.36 -5.66 -13.39
C ILE A 54 9.84 -5.54 -13.58
N VAL A 55 9.20 -4.61 -12.87
CA VAL A 55 7.75 -4.38 -12.97
C VAL A 55 7.36 -3.96 -14.40
N ARG A 56 8.09 -2.99 -14.97
CA ARG A 56 7.87 -2.51 -16.34
C ARG A 56 8.10 -3.60 -17.38
N ALA A 57 9.16 -4.40 -17.21
CA ALA A 57 9.45 -5.51 -18.10
C ALA A 57 8.32 -6.56 -18.06
N ALA A 58 7.82 -6.92 -16.87
CA ALA A 58 6.72 -7.86 -16.72
C ALA A 58 5.52 -7.43 -17.56
N ARG A 59 5.12 -6.16 -17.46
CA ARG A 59 3.98 -5.60 -18.21
C ARG A 59 4.09 -5.73 -19.73
N SER A 60 5.31 -5.79 -20.26
CA SER A 60 5.55 -5.98 -21.70
C SER A 60 5.47 -7.45 -22.17
N VAL A 61 5.42 -8.40 -21.23
CA VAL A 61 5.49 -9.84 -21.51
C VAL A 61 4.13 -10.49 -21.34
N ALA A 62 3.59 -11.03 -22.44
CA ALA A 62 2.27 -11.68 -22.49
C ALA A 62 2.09 -12.77 -21.42
N ALA A 63 3.15 -13.52 -21.11
CA ALA A 63 3.10 -14.58 -20.10
C ALA A 63 2.81 -14.07 -18.66
N THR A 64 2.93 -12.77 -18.40
CA THR A 64 2.62 -12.19 -17.09
C THR A 64 1.31 -11.39 -17.08
N THR A 65 0.77 -11.05 -18.25
CA THR A 65 -0.45 -10.23 -18.40
C THR A 65 -1.69 -11.07 -18.71
N VAL A 66 -1.54 -12.39 -18.83
CA VAL A 66 -2.65 -13.35 -18.93
C VAL A 66 -2.65 -14.29 -17.72
N PRO A 67 -3.80 -14.89 -17.35
CA PRO A 67 -3.87 -15.84 -16.25
C PRO A 67 -2.98 -17.08 -16.50
N ASP A 68 -2.26 -17.52 -15.47
CA ASP A 68 -1.50 -18.77 -15.50
C ASP A 68 -2.39 -20.01 -15.25
N ALA A 69 -1.78 -21.19 -15.07
CA ALA A 69 -2.51 -22.44 -14.83
C ALA A 69 -3.38 -22.43 -13.55
N ASP A 70 -3.04 -21.57 -12.59
CA ASP A 70 -3.80 -21.37 -11.35
C ASP A 70 -4.76 -20.17 -11.47
N GLY A 71 -4.89 -19.59 -12.68
CA GLY A 71 -5.74 -18.44 -12.95
C GLY A 71 -5.19 -17.11 -12.44
N ILE A 72 -3.89 -17.03 -12.09
CA ILE A 72 -3.26 -15.84 -11.53
C ILE A 72 -2.67 -14.97 -12.65
N VAL A 73 -3.03 -13.68 -12.66
CA VAL A 73 -2.35 -12.67 -13.51
C VAL A 73 -1.25 -12.01 -12.70
N ARG A 74 0.01 -12.10 -13.17
CA ARG A 74 1.15 -11.62 -12.39
C ARG A 74 1.39 -10.12 -12.52
N SER A 75 1.17 -9.55 -13.70
CA SER A 75 1.28 -8.11 -13.96
C SER A 75 -0.09 -7.45 -13.79
N GLN A 76 -0.21 -6.57 -12.81
CA GLN A 76 -1.48 -5.93 -12.43
C GLN A 76 -1.30 -4.42 -12.31
N THR A 77 -2.42 -3.68 -12.24
CA THR A 77 -2.44 -2.24 -11.97
C THR A 77 -3.21 -2.00 -10.69
N PHE A 78 -2.58 -1.27 -9.77
CA PHE A 78 -3.20 -0.77 -8.55
C PHE A 78 -3.39 0.74 -8.67
N GLU A 79 -4.13 1.31 -7.73
CA GLU A 79 -4.33 2.75 -7.69
C GLU A 79 -3.01 3.50 -7.48
N GLU A 80 -2.10 2.93 -6.70
CA GLU A 80 -0.79 3.50 -6.37
C GLU A 80 0.24 3.36 -7.49
N GLY A 81 0.13 2.35 -8.34
CA GLY A 81 1.21 1.99 -9.26
C GLY A 81 0.98 0.69 -10.03
N GLU A 82 2.00 0.31 -10.78
CA GLU A 82 2.04 -0.98 -11.49
C GLU A 82 2.64 -2.06 -10.61
N VAL A 83 2.11 -3.27 -10.68
CA VAL A 83 2.47 -4.37 -9.79
C VAL A 83 2.92 -5.59 -10.58
N TYR A 84 3.98 -6.24 -10.10
CA TYR A 84 4.38 -7.56 -10.55
C TYR A 84 4.47 -8.55 -9.39
N LEU A 85 3.63 -9.59 -9.43
CA LEU A 85 3.68 -10.73 -8.52
C LEU A 85 4.90 -11.61 -8.83
N ILE A 86 5.95 -11.42 -8.02
CA ILE A 86 7.22 -12.12 -8.20
C ILE A 86 7.13 -13.54 -7.63
N GLU A 87 6.54 -13.72 -6.44
CA GLU A 87 6.32 -15.04 -5.84
C GLU A 87 4.83 -15.25 -5.61
N LYS A 88 4.29 -16.33 -6.17
CA LYS A 88 2.92 -16.77 -5.88
C LYS A 88 2.89 -17.70 -4.67
N PRO A 89 1.81 -17.71 -3.90
CA PRO A 89 1.61 -18.69 -2.84
C PRO A 89 1.50 -20.11 -3.44
N PHE A 90 1.85 -21.12 -2.66
CA PHE A 90 1.80 -22.53 -3.06
C PHE A 90 1.52 -23.45 -1.85
N ASP A 91 1.29 -24.73 -2.09
CA ASP A 91 0.97 -25.69 -1.02
C ASP A 91 2.03 -25.71 0.08
N GLY A 92 1.62 -25.34 1.30
CA GLY A 92 2.50 -25.23 2.47
C GLY A 92 3.18 -23.87 2.65
N PHE A 93 3.03 -22.93 1.71
CA PHE A 93 3.51 -21.55 1.81
C PHE A 93 2.45 -20.56 1.32
N PHE A 94 1.76 -19.94 2.28
CA PHE A 94 0.52 -19.21 2.07
C PHE A 94 0.73 -17.68 1.92
N ALA A 95 1.95 -17.25 1.60
CA ALA A 95 2.28 -15.84 1.40
C ALA A 95 2.62 -15.58 -0.06
N ASP A 96 2.12 -14.46 -0.57
CA ASP A 96 2.56 -13.90 -1.85
C ASP A 96 3.62 -12.80 -1.64
N ARG A 97 4.33 -12.48 -2.72
CA ARG A 97 5.24 -11.34 -2.77
C ARG A 97 5.11 -10.62 -4.10
N TYR A 98 5.04 -9.29 -4.05
CA TYR A 98 5.06 -8.46 -5.24
C TYR A 98 6.01 -7.28 -5.13
N LEU A 99 6.39 -6.80 -6.31
CA LEU A 99 7.04 -5.51 -6.49
C LEU A 99 6.01 -4.53 -7.06
N MET A 100 6.07 -3.27 -6.64
CA MET A 100 5.27 -2.20 -7.22
C MET A 100 6.15 -1.02 -7.59
N ASP A 101 5.98 -0.54 -8.82
CA ASP A 101 6.52 0.72 -9.31
C ASP A 101 5.45 1.80 -9.12
N PHE A 102 5.67 2.75 -8.21
CA PHE A 102 4.67 3.76 -7.90
C PHE A 102 4.50 4.73 -9.06
N TYR A 103 3.28 5.25 -9.20
CA TYR A 103 3.08 6.47 -9.93
C TYR A 103 3.42 7.69 -9.05
N ASP A 104 3.91 8.77 -9.69
CA ASP A 104 4.03 10.06 -9.04
C ASP A 104 2.66 10.73 -8.93
N VAL A 105 2.22 10.99 -7.69
CA VAL A 105 0.91 11.62 -7.44
C VAL A 105 0.87 13.07 -7.92
N THR A 106 2.02 13.75 -7.99
CA THR A 106 2.10 15.14 -8.48
C THR A 106 1.88 15.21 -9.99
N GLU A 107 2.38 14.23 -10.74
CA GLU A 107 2.12 14.10 -12.17
C GLU A 107 0.70 13.63 -12.47
N ARG A 108 0.16 12.72 -11.64
CA ARG A 108 -1.21 12.21 -11.78
C ARG A 108 -2.28 13.22 -11.39
N GLY A 109 -1.95 14.17 -10.50
CA GLY A 109 -2.90 15.14 -9.96
C GLY A 109 -3.89 14.55 -8.94
N ILE A 110 -3.72 13.29 -8.52
CA ILE A 110 -4.61 12.58 -7.58
C ILE A 110 -3.80 11.76 -6.57
N CYS A 111 -4.31 11.67 -5.35
CA CYS A 111 -3.78 10.79 -4.30
C CYS A 111 -4.44 9.41 -4.38
N SER A 112 -3.67 8.37 -4.04
CA SER A 112 -4.21 7.04 -3.79
C SER A 112 -5.04 7.03 -2.50
N ARG A 113 -6.06 6.19 -2.41
CA ARG A 113 -6.99 6.08 -1.27
C ARG A 113 -6.38 5.31 -0.11
N MET A 114 -6.73 5.75 1.09
CA MET A 114 -6.45 4.99 2.29
C MET A 114 -7.31 3.73 2.31
N HIS A 115 -6.67 2.61 2.65
CA HIS A 115 -7.31 1.31 2.71
C HIS A 115 -6.72 0.48 3.84
N LEU A 116 -7.29 -0.71 4.07
CA LEU A 116 -6.76 -1.72 4.97
C LEU A 116 -6.72 -3.05 4.26
N HIS A 117 -5.96 -4.00 4.81
CA HIS A 117 -6.03 -5.39 4.42
C HIS A 117 -6.61 -6.22 5.56
N THR A 118 -7.32 -7.29 5.21
CA THR A 118 -7.78 -8.29 6.18
C THR A 118 -6.70 -9.29 6.56
N GLY A 119 -5.59 -9.32 5.83
CA GLY A 119 -4.36 -9.97 6.22
C GLY A 119 -3.34 -9.00 6.80
N LEU A 120 -2.39 -9.51 7.58
CA LEU A 120 -1.18 -8.74 7.90
C LEU A 120 -0.28 -8.60 6.65
N ARG A 121 0.52 -7.53 6.61
CA ARG A 121 1.40 -7.21 5.47
C ARG A 121 2.76 -6.73 5.95
N PHE A 122 3.80 -7.10 5.20
CA PHE A 122 5.12 -6.50 5.31
C PHE A 122 5.43 -5.74 4.02
N VAL A 123 5.97 -4.53 4.15
CA VAL A 123 6.35 -3.71 3.00
C VAL A 123 7.70 -3.04 3.25
N ARG A 124 8.60 -3.17 2.27
CA ARG A 124 9.81 -2.36 2.17
C ARG A 124 9.56 -1.27 1.16
N MET A 125 9.59 -0.03 1.61
CA MET A 125 9.51 1.18 0.79
C MET A 125 10.92 1.64 0.44
N MET A 126 11.14 1.92 -0.84
CA MET A 126 12.44 2.30 -1.38
C MET A 126 12.28 3.56 -2.22
N THR A 127 13.07 4.59 -1.91
CA THR A 127 13.08 5.87 -2.63
C THR A 127 14.43 6.14 -3.26
N GLY A 128 14.40 6.72 -4.45
CA GLY A 128 15.55 7.28 -5.14
C GLY A 128 15.79 8.76 -4.83
N PRO A 129 16.67 9.42 -5.61
CA PRO A 129 16.86 10.86 -5.55
C PRO A 129 15.56 11.62 -5.78
N ASP A 130 15.42 12.75 -5.11
CA ASP A 130 14.29 13.70 -5.24
C ASP A 130 12.89 13.10 -5.03
N THR A 131 12.82 11.87 -4.52
CA THR A 131 11.57 11.11 -4.36
C THR A 131 11.26 10.88 -2.89
N ARG A 132 9.99 11.03 -2.50
CA ARG A 132 9.50 10.76 -1.14
C ARG A 132 8.28 9.86 -1.22
N ILE A 133 8.02 9.12 -0.15
CA ILE A 133 6.73 8.44 0.03
C ILE A 133 6.09 9.00 1.29
N ARG A 134 4.88 9.56 1.16
CA ARG A 134 4.01 9.86 2.28
C ARG A 134 3.20 8.62 2.63
N VAL A 135 3.37 8.16 3.85
CA VAL A 135 2.59 7.08 4.44
C VAL A 135 1.58 7.67 5.40
N SER A 136 0.30 7.32 5.25
CA SER A 136 -0.76 7.80 6.14
C SER A 136 -1.50 6.65 6.82
N SER A 137 -2.07 6.88 8.00
CA SER A 137 -2.89 5.91 8.75
C SER A 137 -3.90 6.63 9.67
N LEU A 138 -4.94 5.92 10.13
CA LEU A 138 -5.89 6.41 11.14
C LEU A 138 -5.39 6.22 12.57
N SER A 139 -4.26 5.54 12.74
CA SER A 139 -3.57 5.35 14.03
C SER A 139 -2.14 5.91 13.99
N PRO A 140 -1.58 6.32 15.14
CA PRO A 140 -0.19 6.72 15.22
C PRO A 140 0.76 5.57 14.82
N PHE A 141 1.87 5.92 14.16
CA PHE A 141 2.93 4.96 13.85
C PHE A 141 3.79 4.63 15.08
N GLU A 142 4.19 3.38 15.20
CA GLU A 142 5.26 2.95 16.10
C GLU A 142 6.58 2.92 15.35
N VAL A 143 7.49 3.86 15.63
CA VAL A 143 8.79 3.95 14.96
C VAL A 143 9.88 3.28 15.79
N THR A 144 10.48 2.21 15.28
CA THR A 144 11.51 1.38 15.95
C THR A 144 12.93 1.94 15.79
N HIS A 145 13.08 3.27 15.77
CA HIS A 145 14.38 3.92 15.65
C HIS A 145 15.26 3.63 16.88
N VAL A 146 16.46 3.09 16.63
CA VAL A 146 17.50 2.86 17.64
C VAL A 146 18.69 3.75 17.33
N ALA A 147 19.00 4.67 18.24
CA ALA A 147 20.10 5.61 18.09
C ALA A 147 21.44 4.88 17.94
N GLY A 148 22.21 5.25 16.92
CA GLY A 148 23.49 4.61 16.59
C GLY A 148 23.38 3.28 15.82
N VAL A 149 22.17 2.78 15.58
CA VAL A 149 21.93 1.55 14.79
C VAL A 149 21.12 1.86 13.53
N THR A 150 19.93 2.45 13.68
CA THR A 150 19.10 2.84 12.53
C THR A 150 19.45 4.26 12.07
N PRO A 151 19.48 4.53 10.75
CA PRO A 151 20.14 5.71 10.19
C PRO A 151 19.41 7.04 10.41
N PHE A 152 18.10 7.04 10.61
CA PHE A 152 17.31 8.26 10.77
C PHE A 152 16.03 8.00 11.55
N ARG A 153 15.35 9.09 11.97
CA ARG A 153 13.97 9.05 12.45
C ARG A 153 13.09 9.73 11.40
N PRO A 154 12.09 9.03 10.82
CA PRO A 154 11.17 9.63 9.86
C PRO A 154 10.45 10.86 10.43
N HIS A 155 10.22 11.87 9.58
CA HIS A 155 9.37 13.00 9.92
C HIS A 155 7.92 12.52 10.04
N GLN A 156 7.23 12.94 11.11
CA GLN A 156 5.85 12.57 11.40
C GLN A 156 5.03 13.82 11.70
N PHE A 157 3.79 13.84 11.23
CA PHE A 157 2.84 14.93 11.49
C PHE A 157 1.40 14.42 11.40
N THR A 158 0.45 15.25 11.79
CA THR A 158 -0.98 14.94 11.70
C THR A 158 -1.72 16.04 10.97
N ASP A 159 -2.75 15.67 10.23
CA ASP A 159 -3.68 16.58 9.57
C ASP A 159 -5.09 16.00 9.54
N ASP A 160 -6.03 16.72 8.93
CA ASP A 160 -7.38 16.21 8.71
C ASP A 160 -7.40 15.31 7.46
N LEU A 161 -8.03 14.14 7.58
CA LEU A 161 -8.28 13.24 6.46
C LEU A 161 -9.20 13.94 5.44
N PRO A 162 -8.76 14.13 4.18
CA PRO A 162 -9.58 14.70 3.14
C PRO A 162 -10.74 13.76 2.76
N GLY A 163 -11.78 14.32 2.13
CA GLY A 163 -12.91 13.54 1.62
C GLY A 163 -13.88 13.03 2.70
N THR A 164 -13.81 13.57 3.92
CA THR A 164 -14.78 13.29 4.99
C THR A 164 -16.08 14.08 4.78
N ALA A 165 -17.20 13.54 5.28
CA ALA A 165 -18.50 14.20 5.18
C ALA A 165 -18.50 15.58 5.86
N PRO A 166 -19.34 16.55 5.43
CA PRO A 166 -19.37 17.88 6.02
C PRO A 166 -19.52 17.85 7.55
N GLY A 167 -18.59 18.49 8.26
CA GLY A 167 -18.56 18.56 9.71
C GLY A 167 -17.92 17.36 10.42
N VAL A 168 -17.49 16.34 9.66
CA VAL A 168 -16.72 15.21 10.20
C VAL A 168 -15.23 15.53 10.11
N HIS A 169 -14.55 15.59 11.24
CA HIS A 169 -13.09 15.73 11.31
C HIS A 169 -12.48 14.40 11.74
N ARG A 170 -11.55 13.87 10.94
CA ARG A 170 -10.83 12.63 11.25
C ARG A 170 -9.35 12.88 11.17
N LEU A 171 -8.67 12.66 12.29
CA LEU A 171 -7.22 12.84 12.39
C LEU A 171 -6.52 11.76 11.56
N ARG A 172 -5.70 12.20 10.61
CA ARG A 172 -4.81 11.35 9.84
C ARG A 172 -3.40 11.51 10.39
N HIS A 173 -2.76 10.38 10.67
CA HIS A 173 -1.36 10.32 11.06
C HIS A 173 -0.51 10.09 9.83
N ASN A 174 0.57 10.84 9.68
CA ASN A 174 1.44 10.81 8.52
C ASN A 174 2.90 10.58 8.91
N LEU A 175 3.62 9.88 8.05
CA LEU A 175 5.06 9.64 8.13
C LEU A 175 5.68 9.81 6.75
N ILE A 176 6.85 10.45 6.68
CA ILE A 176 7.59 10.66 5.43
C ILE A 176 8.77 9.69 5.34
N VAL A 177 8.77 8.87 4.30
CA VAL A 177 9.96 8.15 3.82
C VAL A 177 10.80 9.16 3.03
N PRO A 178 12.02 9.48 3.49
CA PRO A 178 12.86 10.49 2.86
C PRO A 178 13.47 9.98 1.54
N PRO A 179 14.06 10.85 0.70
CA PRO A 179 14.80 10.43 -0.48
C PRO A 179 15.97 9.50 -0.18
N CYS A 180 16.34 8.69 -1.16
CA CYS A 180 17.48 7.78 -1.12
C CYS A 180 17.47 6.82 0.09
N SER A 181 16.30 6.36 0.53
CA SER A 181 16.17 5.59 1.77
C SER A 181 15.32 4.34 1.64
N PHE A 182 15.63 3.35 2.48
CA PHE A 182 14.78 2.17 2.69
C PHE A 182 14.11 2.26 4.06
N VAL A 183 12.81 2.03 4.07
CA VAL A 183 11.99 1.97 5.29
C VAL A 183 11.11 0.74 5.21
N ASP A 184 11.20 -0.11 6.23
CA ASP A 184 10.33 -1.27 6.38
C ASP A 184 9.12 -0.90 7.23
N MET A 185 7.96 -1.46 6.88
CA MET A 185 6.73 -1.28 7.61
C MET A 185 5.98 -2.60 7.75
N GLN A 186 5.58 -2.90 8.98
CA GLN A 186 4.67 -4.00 9.31
C GLN A 186 3.29 -3.41 9.51
N ILE A 187 2.32 -3.91 8.76
CA ILE A 187 0.92 -3.52 8.79
C ILE A 187 0.14 -4.68 9.42
N PRO A 188 -0.37 -4.53 10.66
CA PRO A 188 -1.23 -5.55 11.25
C PRO A 188 -2.56 -5.66 10.51
N ARG A 189 -3.22 -6.81 10.66
CA ARG A 189 -4.58 -7.05 10.16
C ARG A 189 -5.54 -5.92 10.60
N GLY A 190 -6.32 -5.40 9.67
CA GLY A 190 -7.35 -4.40 9.97
C GLY A 190 -6.80 -3.04 10.39
N VAL A 191 -5.55 -2.72 10.03
CA VAL A 191 -4.94 -1.41 10.25
C VAL A 191 -4.85 -0.68 8.92
N SER A 192 -5.37 0.54 8.91
CA SER A 192 -5.40 1.39 7.72
C SER A 192 -4.00 1.91 7.38
N HIS A 193 -3.76 2.05 6.08
CA HIS A 193 -2.58 2.68 5.55
C HIS A 193 -2.87 3.28 4.16
N GLN A 194 -1.99 4.17 3.71
CA GLN A 194 -2.08 4.86 2.44
C GLN A 194 -0.65 5.16 1.99
N PHE A 195 -0.31 4.90 0.73
CA PHE A 195 0.99 5.22 0.16
C PHE A 195 0.84 6.19 -1.01
N ASN A 196 1.52 7.34 -0.92
CA ASN A 196 1.58 8.31 -1.99
C ASN A 196 3.04 8.66 -2.26
N ALA A 197 3.52 8.39 -3.48
CA ALA A 197 4.86 8.76 -3.91
C ALA A 197 4.87 10.14 -4.57
N MET A 198 5.85 10.96 -4.22
CA MET A 198 6.13 12.24 -4.87
C MET A 198 7.54 12.15 -5.44
N GLY A 199 7.67 12.13 -6.77
CA GLY A 199 8.89 11.81 -7.51
C GLY A 199 8.84 10.45 -8.23
N GLU A 200 9.61 10.32 -9.30
CA GLU A 200 9.60 9.19 -10.24
C GLU A 200 10.23 7.89 -9.72
N HIS A 201 10.91 7.92 -8.58
CA HIS A 201 11.83 6.85 -8.18
C HIS A 201 11.39 6.16 -6.88
N ALA A 202 10.11 5.77 -6.82
CA ALA A 202 9.52 5.09 -5.66
C ALA A 202 9.09 3.67 -6.02
N VAL A 203 9.55 2.70 -5.23
CA VAL A 203 9.22 1.29 -5.39
C VAL A 203 8.90 0.69 -4.02
N ILE A 204 7.97 -0.26 -3.98
CA ILE A 204 7.85 -1.18 -2.84
C ILE A 204 8.12 -2.63 -3.22
N ASP A 205 8.63 -3.36 -2.24
CA ASP A 205 8.71 -4.81 -2.21
C ASP A 205 7.88 -5.29 -1.01
N SER A 206 6.83 -6.06 -1.28
CA SER A 206 5.80 -6.35 -0.27
C SER A 206 5.44 -7.82 -0.24
N VAL A 207 5.22 -8.34 0.97
CA VAL A 207 4.80 -9.71 1.26
C VAL A 207 3.43 -9.68 1.93
N HIS A 208 2.48 -10.45 1.41
CA HIS A 208 1.12 -10.58 1.94
C HIS A 208 0.91 -12.01 2.42
N PRO A 209 1.22 -12.30 3.70
CA PRO A 209 1.11 -13.64 4.23
C PRO A 209 -0.31 -14.12 4.48
N GLU A 210 -1.33 -13.27 4.57
CA GLU A 210 -2.67 -13.73 4.98
C GLU A 210 -3.76 -13.49 3.93
N GLU A 211 -3.51 -12.64 2.93
CA GLU A 211 -4.48 -12.35 1.87
C GLU A 211 -4.69 -13.55 0.93
N SER A 212 -3.78 -14.53 0.96
CA SER A 212 -3.89 -15.80 0.22
C SER A 212 -4.72 -16.89 0.91
N ILE A 213 -5.04 -16.79 2.22
CA ILE A 213 -5.75 -17.88 2.94
C ILE A 213 -7.20 -18.02 2.46
N GLU A 214 -7.87 -16.92 2.11
CA GLU A 214 -9.26 -16.96 1.63
C GLU A 214 -9.35 -17.44 0.18
N VAL A 215 -8.35 -17.12 -0.65
CA VAL A 215 -8.27 -17.54 -2.06
C VAL A 215 -8.10 -19.05 -2.20
N PHE A 216 -7.23 -19.67 -1.39
CA PHE A 216 -7.08 -21.13 -1.39
C PHE A 216 -8.21 -21.85 -0.65
N ARG A 217 -8.77 -21.29 0.43
CA ARG A 217 -9.91 -21.88 1.15
C ARG A 217 -11.17 -21.91 0.28
N GLU A 218 -11.39 -20.87 -0.52
CA GLU A 218 -12.64 -20.69 -1.28
C GLU A 218 -12.51 -21.00 -2.79
N ARG A 219 -11.33 -21.41 -3.29
CA ARG A 219 -11.06 -21.81 -4.69
C ARG A 219 -11.52 -20.78 -5.74
N MET A 220 -11.23 -19.51 -5.48
CA MET A 220 -11.65 -18.41 -6.34
C MET A 220 -10.79 -18.33 -7.61
N SER A 221 -11.42 -18.31 -8.79
CA SER A 221 -10.75 -18.15 -10.10
C SER A 221 -10.62 -16.67 -10.48
N GLY A 222 -9.50 -16.29 -11.13
CA GLY A 222 -9.32 -14.93 -11.67
C GLY A 222 -8.64 -13.95 -10.72
N TYR A 223 -7.82 -14.45 -9.78
CA TYR A 223 -7.14 -13.67 -8.74
C TYR A 223 -6.47 -12.41 -9.30
N ARG A 224 -7.13 -11.29 -9.06
CA ARG A 224 -6.49 -9.99 -8.95
C ARG A 224 -6.05 -9.92 -7.50
N MET A 225 -4.83 -9.47 -7.24
CA MET A 225 -4.39 -9.11 -5.89
C MET A 225 -5.12 -7.83 -5.46
N THR A 226 -6.41 -7.74 -5.72
CA THR A 226 -7.30 -6.81 -5.07
C THR A 226 -7.22 -7.23 -3.63
N ALA A 227 -6.32 -6.53 -2.94
CA ALA A 227 -6.44 -6.32 -1.54
C ALA A 227 -7.91 -6.24 -1.16
N GLN A 228 -8.28 -6.70 0.03
CA GLN A 228 -9.61 -6.39 0.55
C GLN A 228 -9.64 -4.90 0.89
N THR A 229 -9.56 -4.07 -0.15
CA THR A 229 -9.40 -2.64 -0.16
C THR A 229 -10.75 -2.10 0.21
N VAL A 230 -10.92 -1.86 1.50
CA VAL A 230 -12.01 -1.05 2.00
C VAL A 230 -11.70 0.38 1.56
N PHE A 231 -12.26 0.78 0.41
CA PHE A 231 -12.08 2.13 -0.11
C PHE A 231 -12.96 3.08 0.72
N LEU A 232 -12.29 3.99 1.42
CA LEU A 232 -12.92 4.92 2.37
C LEU A 232 -13.60 6.13 1.70
N ALA A 233 -13.59 6.23 0.36
CA ALA A 233 -14.20 7.33 -0.38
C ALA A 233 -14.55 6.93 -1.83
N ASP A 234 -15.67 7.47 -2.33
CA ASP A 234 -16.14 7.32 -3.71
C ASP A 234 -15.27 8.09 -4.72
N ASP A 235 -14.64 9.18 -4.27
CA ASP A 235 -13.83 10.08 -5.09
C ASP A 235 -12.34 10.03 -4.71
N LEU A 236 -11.47 10.23 -5.70
CA LEU A 236 -10.02 10.35 -5.50
C LEU A 236 -9.66 11.78 -5.07
N PRO A 237 -8.95 11.96 -3.93
CA PRO A 237 -8.54 13.29 -3.48
C PRO A 237 -7.55 13.93 -4.46
N ASP A 238 -7.62 15.26 -4.58
CA ASP A 238 -6.61 16.04 -5.31
C ASP A 238 -5.21 15.85 -4.72
N ALA A 239 -4.19 15.81 -5.58
CA ALA A 239 -2.78 15.63 -5.19
C ALA A 239 -2.31 16.61 -4.11
N ALA A 240 -2.83 17.84 -4.05
CA ALA A 240 -2.47 18.82 -3.02
C ALA A 240 -2.69 18.27 -1.60
N THR A 241 -3.68 17.40 -1.41
CA THR A 241 -4.00 16.82 -0.09
C THR A 241 -2.99 15.79 0.42
N CYS A 242 -2.12 15.26 -0.45
CA CYS A 242 -1.02 14.36 -0.08
C CYS A 242 0.37 14.95 -0.36
N ALA A 243 0.50 15.82 -1.37
CA ALA A 243 1.78 16.44 -1.76
C ALA A 243 2.23 17.56 -0.81
N ASP A 244 1.30 18.27 -0.17
CA ASP A 244 1.64 19.28 0.82
C ASP A 244 2.18 18.61 2.10
N ILE A 245 3.49 18.76 2.31
CA ILE A 245 4.18 18.30 3.52
C ILE A 245 4.49 19.53 4.38
N PRO A 246 3.95 19.62 5.62
CA PRO A 246 4.34 20.65 6.56
C PRO A 246 5.86 20.62 6.81
N GLY A 247 6.49 21.80 6.79
CA GLY A 247 7.94 21.98 6.98
C GLY A 247 8.43 21.69 8.39
#